data_AF-A0A3M3RCC7-F1
#
_entry.id   AF-A0A3M3RCC7-F1
#
_cell.length_a   1.000
_cell.length_b   1.000
_cell.length_c   1.000
_cell.angle_alpha   90.00
_cell.angle_beta   90.00
_cell.angle_gamma   90.00
#
_symmetry.space_group_name_H-M   'P 1'
#
loop_
_entity.id
_entity.type
_entity.pdbx_description
1 polymer ?
#
loop_
_entity_poly.entity_id
_entity_poly.type
_entity_poly.pdbx_seq_one_letter_code
_entity_poly.pdbx_strand_id
1 'polypeptide(L)'
;MCSGPQRWQRKNIAKRQGLFMKWTHLPDRLGYHRPCALSLPAATRPVTRPSGAVEHLLQTRNPSPMQGFSTTLLKRTLLAAAVMSSLMLSSGLASAAESPGKLLSEKYGLPWPAAIAHRGASFDAPEETIPAYTLARDLGADYLEMDIQRTKDGVLIALHDDVLERTTNIAQVFPTRVKDPVSSFTLAELKQLDAGSWFNKAYPDRARDSYAGLQILTLDEVIDIAEGGANKPGLYIETKVPNKIPGV
;
A
#
# COMPACT_ATOMS: atom_id res chain seq x y z
N MET A 1 5.08 -54.66 15.70
CA MET A 1 3.68 -54.23 15.85
C MET A 1 3.68 -52.71 15.83
N CYS A 2 3.26 -52.11 14.72
CA CYS A 2 3.26 -50.67 14.50
C CYS A 2 2.01 -50.04 15.13
N SER A 3 2.19 -49.01 15.95
CA SER A 3 1.12 -48.14 16.44
C SER A 3 1.03 -46.89 15.56
N GLY A 4 -0.11 -46.72 14.88
CA GLY A 4 -0.38 -45.62 13.95
C GLY A 4 -0.68 -44.26 14.61
N PRO A 5 -0.73 -43.18 13.83
CA PRO A 5 -0.76 -41.81 14.34
C PRO A 5 -2.17 -41.32 14.70
N GLN A 6 -2.23 -40.47 15.74
CA GLN A 6 -3.45 -39.83 16.21
C GLN A 6 -4.00 -38.85 15.17
N ARG A 7 -5.26 -39.11 14.81
CA ARG A 7 -6.13 -38.31 13.95
C ARG A 7 -6.52 -37.02 14.67
N TRP A 8 -5.99 -35.87 14.23
CA TRP A 8 -6.48 -34.56 14.64
C TRP A 8 -7.92 -34.38 14.14
N GLN A 9 -8.88 -34.47 15.06
CA GLN A 9 -10.27 -34.17 14.77
C GLN A 9 -10.52 -32.67 14.79
N ARG A 10 -11.19 -32.19 13.72
CA ARG A 10 -11.80 -30.87 13.61
C ARG A 10 -12.56 -30.52 14.89
N LYS A 11 -12.17 -29.45 15.60
CA LYS A 11 -13.05 -28.82 16.59
C LYS A 11 -13.80 -27.68 15.92
N ASN A 12 -15.11 -27.88 15.88
CA ASN A 12 -16.12 -26.98 15.36
C ASN A 12 -16.08 -25.60 16.04
N ILE A 13 -16.30 -24.60 15.20
CA ILE A 13 -16.85 -23.28 15.52
C ILE A 13 -18.10 -23.44 16.39
N ALA A 14 -18.05 -22.88 17.60
CA ALA A 14 -19.22 -22.59 18.41
C ALA A 14 -19.00 -21.30 19.21
N LYS A 15 -19.97 -20.41 19.07
CA LYS A 15 -20.08 -19.05 19.60
C LYS A 15 -19.96 -18.93 21.13
N ARG A 16 -19.44 -17.76 21.52
CA ARG A 16 -19.80 -16.92 22.70
C ARG A 16 -19.62 -17.57 24.08
N GLN A 17 -18.74 -16.96 24.87
CA GLN A 17 -19.13 -16.18 26.05
C GLN A 17 -17.97 -15.28 26.48
N GLY A 18 -18.30 -14.04 26.85
CA GLY A 18 -17.34 -13.03 27.23
C GLY A 18 -16.66 -13.39 28.54
N LEU A 19 -15.34 -13.24 28.55
CA LEU A 19 -14.63 -12.87 29.77
C LEU A 19 -13.56 -11.84 29.39
N PHE A 20 -13.87 -10.62 29.77
CA PHE A 20 -13.01 -9.45 29.70
C PHE A 20 -11.85 -9.67 30.68
N MET A 21 -10.69 -10.12 30.19
CA MET A 21 -9.46 -10.04 31.00
C MET A 21 -8.84 -8.67 30.83
N LYS A 22 -9.07 -7.86 31.85
CA LYS A 22 -8.46 -6.57 32.15
C LYS A 22 -6.96 -6.79 32.37
N TRP A 23 -6.12 -6.40 31.42
CA TRP A 23 -4.68 -6.28 31.64
C TRP A 23 -4.40 -4.94 32.31
N THR A 24 -3.93 -5.00 33.55
CA THR A 24 -3.49 -3.87 34.36
C THR A 24 -2.14 -3.36 33.87
N HIS A 25 -2.07 -2.03 33.68
CA HIS A 25 -0.85 -1.26 33.53
C HIS A 25 0.15 -1.52 34.68
N LEU A 26 1.43 -1.64 34.33
CA LEU A 26 2.55 -1.20 35.14
C LEU A 26 3.64 -0.60 34.21
N PRO A 27 4.21 0.57 34.52
CA PRO A 27 5.24 1.22 33.72
C PRO A 27 6.64 0.87 34.22
N ASP A 28 7.65 0.87 33.34
CA ASP A 28 8.79 1.78 33.50
C ASP A 28 9.84 1.63 32.38
N ARG A 29 10.22 2.81 31.85
CA ARG A 29 11.58 3.30 31.57
C ARG A 29 12.61 2.39 30.90
N LEU A 30 12.82 2.64 29.61
CA LEU A 30 14.13 2.88 28.99
C LEU A 30 13.85 3.88 27.83
N GLY A 31 14.23 5.16 27.88
CA GLY A 31 15.61 5.64 27.83
C GLY A 31 16.02 5.99 26.39
N TYR A 32 15.25 6.80 25.65
CA TYR A 32 15.63 7.30 24.33
C TYR A 32 16.33 8.66 24.43
N HIS A 33 17.64 8.67 24.22
CA HIS A 33 18.43 9.89 24.01
C HIS A 33 18.17 10.43 22.60
N ARG A 34 17.64 11.66 22.52
CA ARG A 34 17.62 12.49 21.30
C ARG A 34 18.98 13.18 21.13
N PRO A 35 19.59 13.19 19.93
CA PRO A 35 20.64 14.15 19.64
C PRO A 35 20.06 15.51 19.23
N CYS A 36 20.62 16.52 19.89
CA CYS A 36 20.67 17.95 19.58
C CYS A 36 20.26 18.40 18.17
N ALA A 37 19.27 19.30 18.12
CA ALA A 37 19.10 20.23 17.02
C ALA A 37 20.28 21.24 17.02
N LEU A 38 21.08 21.23 15.95
CA LEU A 38 22.02 22.31 15.68
C LEU A 38 21.24 23.54 15.17
N SER A 39 21.28 24.59 15.96
CA SER A 39 20.91 25.96 15.61
C SER A 39 21.90 26.53 14.59
N LEU A 40 21.41 26.90 13.40
CA LEU A 40 22.14 27.73 12.44
C LEU A 40 21.95 29.22 12.79
N PRO A 41 23.00 30.05 12.74
CA PRO A 41 22.90 31.47 13.10
C PRO A 41 22.32 32.32 11.95
N ALA A 42 21.40 33.22 12.30
CA ALA A 42 20.94 34.31 11.45
C ALA A 42 22.06 35.33 11.24
N ALA A 43 22.52 35.49 10.00
CA ALA A 43 23.45 36.54 9.62
C ALA A 43 22.68 37.81 9.24
N THR A 44 22.53 38.74 10.19
CA THR A 44 22.11 40.13 9.91
C THR A 44 23.31 40.94 9.45
N ARG A 45 23.32 41.39 8.19
CA ARG A 45 24.26 42.42 7.71
C ARG A 45 23.61 43.81 7.84
N PRO A 46 24.31 44.84 8.36
CA PRO A 46 23.82 46.20 8.34
C PRO A 46 24.03 46.82 6.95
N VAL A 47 22.99 47.43 6.40
CA VAL A 47 23.09 48.28 5.20
C VAL A 47 23.21 49.73 5.68
N THR A 48 24.39 50.31 5.49
CA THR A 48 24.67 51.73 5.72
C THR A 48 24.06 52.56 4.58
N ARG A 49 23.22 53.55 4.92
CA ARG A 49 22.78 54.63 4.02
C ARG A 49 23.94 55.59 3.73
N PRO A 50 24.08 56.10 2.50
CA PRO A 50 24.57 57.43 2.26
C PRO A 50 23.39 58.41 2.20
N SER A 51 23.50 59.48 2.98
CA SER A 51 22.75 60.72 2.83
C SER A 51 23.27 61.45 1.58
N GLY A 52 22.35 61.85 0.71
CA GLY A 52 22.65 62.63 -0.49
C GLY A 52 21.38 63.31 -0.97
N ALA A 53 21.09 64.47 -0.41
CA ALA A 53 20.06 65.36 -0.91
C ALA A 53 20.48 65.91 -2.28
N VAL A 54 19.66 65.72 -3.29
CA VAL A 54 19.69 66.57 -4.50
C VAL A 54 18.25 66.95 -4.81
N GLU A 55 17.97 68.20 -4.50
CA GLU A 55 16.77 68.95 -4.83
C GLU A 55 16.77 69.21 -6.34
N HIS A 56 15.75 68.74 -7.07
CA HIS A 56 15.57 69.11 -8.47
C HIS A 56 14.09 69.17 -8.85
N LEU A 57 13.62 70.42 -8.95
CA LEU A 57 12.53 70.96 -9.78
C LEU A 57 11.33 70.05 -10.10
N LEU A 58 10.22 70.32 -9.40
CA LEU A 58 8.86 69.99 -9.83
C LEU A 58 8.49 70.76 -11.10
N GLN A 59 8.41 70.07 -12.24
CA GLN A 59 7.72 70.56 -13.43
C GLN A 59 6.37 69.86 -13.55
N THR A 60 5.31 70.47 -13.03
CA THR A 60 3.93 70.00 -13.21
C THR A 60 3.51 70.19 -14.66
N ARG A 61 3.43 69.12 -15.44
CA ARG A 61 2.72 69.13 -16.73
C ARG A 61 1.23 68.88 -16.47
N ASN A 62 0.40 69.85 -16.82
CA ASN A 62 -1.06 69.68 -16.90
C ASN A 62 -1.39 68.64 -17.98
N PRO A 63 -2.26 67.65 -17.72
CA PRO A 63 -2.76 66.76 -18.76
C PRO A 63 -3.78 67.49 -19.64
N SER A 64 -3.62 67.36 -20.96
CA SER A 64 -4.57 67.84 -21.97
C SER A 64 -5.92 67.09 -21.85
N PRO A 65 -7.05 67.72 -22.23
CA PRO A 65 -8.35 67.04 -22.21
C PRO A 65 -8.38 65.92 -23.24
N MET A 66 -8.59 64.68 -22.78
CA MET A 66 -8.78 63.53 -23.66
C MET A 66 -10.05 63.71 -24.49
N GLN A 67 -9.88 63.74 -25.80
CA GLN A 67 -10.96 63.75 -26.79
C GLN A 67 -11.79 62.45 -26.68
N GLY A 68 -13.10 62.60 -26.91
CA GLY A 68 -14.14 61.63 -26.58
C GLY A 68 -13.88 60.21 -27.09
N PHE A 69 -13.74 59.29 -26.15
CA PHE A 69 -13.87 57.86 -26.45
C PHE A 69 -15.31 57.55 -26.84
N SER A 70 -15.48 56.99 -28.04
CA SER A 70 -16.77 56.53 -28.54
C SER A 70 -17.41 55.55 -27.56
N THR A 71 -18.55 55.94 -26.99
CA THR A 71 -19.32 55.12 -26.03
C THR A 71 -19.71 53.76 -26.61
N THR A 72 -19.70 53.63 -27.93
CA THR A 72 -20.01 52.41 -28.68
C THR A 72 -18.89 51.39 -28.59
N LEU A 73 -17.63 51.82 -28.52
CA LEU A 73 -16.47 50.93 -28.39
C LEU A 73 -16.38 50.37 -26.95
N LEU A 74 -16.64 51.21 -25.95
CA LEU A 74 -16.67 50.83 -24.53
C LEU A 74 -17.80 49.83 -24.22
N LYS A 75 -18.98 50.01 -24.84
CA LYS A 75 -20.10 49.07 -24.70
C LYS A 75 -19.78 47.70 -25.32
N ARG A 76 -19.07 47.66 -26.46
CA ARG A 76 -18.68 46.42 -27.14
C ARG A 76 -17.60 45.63 -26.38
N THR A 77 -16.64 46.32 -25.77
CA THR A 77 -15.61 45.68 -24.95
C THR A 77 -16.17 45.13 -23.63
N LEU A 78 -17.09 45.84 -22.98
CA LEU A 78 -17.78 45.36 -21.78
C LEU A 78 -18.69 44.16 -22.07
N LEU A 79 -19.41 44.16 -23.21
CA LEU A 79 -20.23 43.00 -23.62
C LEU A 79 -19.34 41.78 -23.93
N ALA A 80 -18.22 41.97 -24.62
CA ALA A 80 -17.29 40.89 -24.94
C ALA A 80 -16.64 40.30 -23.67
N ALA A 81 -16.26 41.14 -22.70
CA ALA A 81 -15.74 40.69 -21.41
C ALA A 81 -16.79 39.94 -20.58
N ALA A 82 -18.05 40.38 -20.60
CA ALA A 82 -19.15 39.67 -19.93
C ALA A 82 -19.42 38.30 -20.57
N VAL A 83 -19.45 38.22 -21.91
CA VAL A 83 -19.64 36.95 -22.64
C VAL A 83 -18.47 35.99 -22.36
N MET A 84 -17.22 36.46 -22.41
CA MET A 84 -16.06 35.62 -22.10
C MET A 84 -16.04 35.17 -20.64
N SER A 85 -16.41 36.04 -19.70
CA SER A 85 -16.51 35.67 -18.27
C SER A 85 -17.61 34.66 -18.02
N SER A 86 -18.76 34.78 -18.70
CA SER A 86 -19.83 33.78 -18.64
C SER A 86 -19.45 32.45 -19.29
N LEU A 87 -18.65 32.47 -20.36
CA LEU A 87 -18.13 31.25 -20.99
C LEU A 87 -17.12 30.53 -20.08
N MET A 88 -16.24 31.28 -19.40
CA MET A 88 -15.28 30.74 -18.43
C MET A 88 -15.98 30.21 -17.16
N LEU A 89 -17.06 30.84 -16.69
CA LEU A 89 -17.87 30.30 -15.59
C LEU A 89 -18.64 29.03 -15.99
N SER A 90 -19.13 28.95 -17.23
CA SER A 90 -19.87 27.77 -17.73
C SER A 90 -19.00 26.53 -17.93
N SER A 91 -17.69 26.70 -18.12
CA SER A 91 -16.72 25.60 -18.32
C SER A 91 -16.16 25.04 -17.00
N GLY A 92 -16.34 25.74 -15.86
CA GLY A 92 -15.99 25.25 -14.52
C GLY A 92 -17.05 24.34 -13.88
N LEU A 93 -18.23 24.22 -14.50
CA LEU A 93 -19.37 23.38 -14.07
C LEU A 93 -19.49 22.09 -14.90
N ALA A 94 -18.41 21.67 -15.56
CA ALA A 94 -18.30 20.28 -16.00
C ALA A 94 -18.27 19.41 -14.75
N SER A 95 -19.46 18.98 -14.33
CA SER A 95 -19.72 18.06 -13.24
C SER A 95 -18.67 16.96 -13.28
N ALA A 96 -17.86 16.89 -12.23
CA ALA A 96 -17.18 15.67 -11.87
C ALA A 96 -18.29 14.65 -11.58
N ALA A 97 -18.82 14.03 -12.63
CA ALA A 97 -19.72 12.91 -12.49
C ALA A 97 -18.98 11.92 -11.58
N GLU A 98 -19.52 11.68 -10.38
CA GLU A 98 -18.93 10.71 -9.47
C GLU A 98 -18.73 9.43 -10.26
N SER A 99 -17.48 8.97 -10.33
CA SER A 99 -17.15 7.76 -11.06
C SER A 99 -18.12 6.67 -10.62
N PRO A 100 -18.77 5.93 -11.53
CA PRO A 100 -19.75 4.89 -11.15
C PRO A 100 -19.23 3.93 -10.07
N GLY A 101 -17.91 3.70 -10.02
CA GLY A 101 -17.24 2.91 -8.98
C GLY A 101 -17.35 3.47 -7.56
N LYS A 102 -17.35 4.80 -7.37
CA LYS A 102 -17.46 5.43 -6.04
C LYS A 102 -18.83 5.16 -5.42
N LEU A 103 -19.90 5.44 -6.15
CA LEU A 103 -21.29 5.20 -5.70
C LEU A 103 -21.53 3.71 -5.39
N LEU A 104 -20.98 2.81 -6.21
CA LEU A 104 -21.08 1.37 -5.95
C LEU A 104 -20.28 0.96 -4.71
N SER A 105 -19.07 1.49 -4.53
CA SER A 105 -18.23 1.19 -3.37
C SER A 105 -18.89 1.66 -2.08
N GLU A 106 -19.41 2.89 -2.05
CA GLU A 106 -20.18 3.42 -0.91
C GLU A 106 -21.42 2.57 -0.60
N LYS A 107 -22.17 2.15 -1.63
CA LYS A 107 -23.35 1.28 -1.48
C LYS A 107 -23.02 -0.04 -0.80
N TYR A 108 -21.86 -0.63 -1.08
CA TYR A 108 -21.46 -1.93 -0.55
C TYR A 108 -20.47 -1.84 0.62
N GLY A 109 -20.14 -0.63 1.09
CA GLY A 109 -19.16 -0.43 2.17
C GLY A 109 -17.74 -0.86 1.79
N LEU A 110 -17.39 -0.78 0.51
CA LEU A 110 -16.06 -1.11 0.00
C LEU A 110 -15.15 0.13 0.01
N PRO A 111 -13.85 -0.02 0.26
CA PRO A 111 -12.89 1.09 0.16
C PRO A 111 -12.83 1.70 -1.24
N TRP A 112 -12.68 3.02 -1.32
CA TRP A 112 -12.55 3.75 -2.60
C TRP A 112 -11.64 4.98 -2.47
N PRO A 113 -10.57 5.09 -3.29
CA PRO A 113 -9.98 4.01 -4.07
C PRO A 113 -9.44 2.90 -3.14
N ALA A 114 -9.58 1.63 -3.54
CA ALA A 114 -9.04 0.52 -2.77
C ALA A 114 -7.53 0.35 -3.00
N ALA A 115 -6.77 0.17 -1.93
CA ALA A 115 -5.37 -0.21 -1.95
C ALA A 115 -5.24 -1.73 -1.75
N ILE A 116 -4.86 -2.44 -2.82
CA ILE A 116 -4.70 -3.90 -2.81
C ILE A 116 -3.20 -4.21 -2.77
N ALA A 117 -2.75 -4.89 -1.71
CA ALA A 117 -1.35 -5.26 -1.53
C ALA A 117 -1.02 -6.53 -2.31
N HIS A 118 -0.56 -6.36 -3.55
CA HIS A 118 -0.15 -7.43 -4.46
C HIS A 118 0.97 -8.31 -3.84
N ARG A 119 0.59 -9.52 -3.44
CA ARG A 119 1.39 -10.51 -2.71
C ARG A 119 1.94 -9.99 -1.37
N GLY A 120 1.17 -9.13 -0.73
CA GLY A 120 1.59 -8.35 0.43
C GLY A 120 2.45 -7.13 0.05
N ALA A 121 3.28 -6.64 0.98
CA ALA A 121 4.26 -5.59 0.71
C ALA A 121 5.48 -6.17 -0.01
N SER A 122 5.26 -6.78 -1.18
CA SER A 122 6.22 -7.59 -1.94
C SER A 122 7.42 -6.79 -2.48
N PHE A 123 7.34 -5.46 -2.48
CA PHE A 123 8.50 -4.60 -2.68
C PHE A 123 9.45 -4.65 -1.47
N ASP A 124 8.93 -4.65 -0.23
CA ASP A 124 9.73 -4.50 0.99
C ASP A 124 10.11 -5.83 1.66
N ALA A 125 9.40 -6.91 1.33
CA ALA A 125 9.56 -8.23 1.92
C ALA A 125 9.31 -9.35 0.89
N PRO A 126 9.76 -10.59 1.15
CA PRO A 126 9.57 -11.72 0.24
C PRO A 126 8.07 -11.96 -0.01
N GLU A 127 7.66 -12.03 -1.27
CA GLU A 127 6.26 -12.14 -1.66
C GLU A 127 5.55 -13.32 -0.98
N GLU A 128 4.27 -13.13 -0.61
CA GLU A 128 3.40 -14.17 -0.03
C GLU A 128 3.91 -14.83 1.27
N THR A 129 4.73 -14.12 2.03
CA THR A 129 5.23 -14.55 3.35
C THR A 129 4.65 -13.72 4.49
N ILE A 130 4.82 -14.20 5.74
CA ILE A 130 4.38 -13.49 6.96
C ILE A 130 4.84 -12.02 6.96
N PRO A 131 6.12 -11.68 6.75
CA PRO A 131 6.55 -10.28 6.79
C PRO A 131 5.92 -9.43 5.70
N ALA A 132 5.69 -9.96 4.48
CA ALA A 132 5.02 -9.20 3.42
C ALA A 132 3.56 -8.88 3.77
N TYR A 133 2.81 -9.86 4.26
CA TYR A 133 1.41 -9.66 4.64
C TYR A 133 1.25 -8.81 5.90
N THR A 134 2.08 -9.06 6.91
CA THR A 134 2.07 -8.29 8.16
C THR A 134 2.37 -6.82 7.88
N LEU A 135 3.39 -6.53 7.07
CA LEU A 135 3.74 -5.16 6.71
C LEU A 135 2.62 -4.49 5.89
N ALA A 136 2.05 -5.16 4.89
CA ALA A 136 0.95 -4.61 4.11
C ALA A 136 -0.27 -4.26 4.97
N ARG A 137 -0.64 -5.16 5.88
CA ARG A 137 -1.71 -4.93 6.87
C ARG A 137 -1.38 -3.71 7.72
N ASP A 138 -0.17 -3.65 8.28
CA ASP A 138 0.22 -2.59 9.20
C ASP A 138 0.35 -1.22 8.51
N LEU A 139 0.66 -1.20 7.21
CA LEU A 139 0.63 0.00 6.36
C LEU A 139 -0.78 0.48 6.00
N GLY A 140 -1.82 -0.32 6.30
CA GLY A 140 -3.20 0.04 6.06
C GLY A 140 -3.71 -0.29 4.66
N ALA A 141 -3.21 -1.36 4.05
CA ALA A 141 -3.85 -1.90 2.85
C ALA A 141 -5.32 -2.24 3.12
N ASP A 142 -6.18 -2.05 2.12
CA ASP A 142 -7.60 -2.43 2.19
C ASP A 142 -7.78 -3.93 1.97
N TYR A 143 -6.92 -4.52 1.14
CA TYR A 143 -6.91 -5.94 0.84
C TYR A 143 -5.49 -6.50 0.81
N LEU A 144 -5.32 -7.72 1.32
CA LEU A 144 -4.14 -8.54 1.06
C LEU A 144 -4.44 -9.44 -0.14
N GLU A 145 -3.62 -9.34 -1.17
CA GLU A 145 -3.75 -10.18 -2.35
C GLU A 145 -2.92 -11.46 -2.21
N MET A 146 -3.49 -12.59 -2.62
CA MET A 146 -2.80 -13.87 -2.63
C MET A 146 -3.14 -14.67 -3.88
N ASP A 147 -2.12 -15.35 -4.39
CA ASP A 147 -2.18 -16.31 -5.46
C ASP A 147 -2.40 -17.71 -4.87
N ILE A 148 -3.47 -18.39 -5.29
CA ILE A 148 -3.81 -19.67 -4.70
C ILE A 148 -3.30 -20.87 -5.52
N GLN A 149 -2.56 -21.74 -4.86
CA GLN A 149 -2.19 -23.06 -5.36
C GLN A 149 -2.73 -24.16 -4.44
N ARG A 150 -2.83 -25.39 -4.95
CA ARG A 150 -3.32 -26.55 -4.18
C ARG A 150 -2.25 -27.63 -4.07
N THR A 151 -1.99 -28.10 -2.87
CA THR A 151 -1.07 -29.20 -2.59
C THR A 151 -1.67 -30.55 -2.97
N LYS A 152 -0.83 -31.59 -3.07
CA LYS A 152 -1.22 -32.98 -3.33
C LYS A 152 -2.24 -33.52 -2.34
N ASP A 153 -2.11 -33.13 -1.08
CA ASP A 153 -3.01 -33.47 0.03
C ASP A 153 -4.21 -32.51 0.17
N GLY A 154 -4.37 -31.58 -0.78
CA GLY A 154 -5.58 -30.78 -0.97
C GLY A 154 -5.65 -29.49 -0.16
N VAL A 155 -4.53 -28.99 0.35
CA VAL A 155 -4.44 -27.74 1.10
C VAL A 155 -4.23 -26.57 0.15
N LEU A 156 -4.88 -25.44 0.41
CA LEU A 156 -4.69 -24.20 -0.34
C LEU A 156 -3.55 -23.39 0.28
N ILE A 157 -2.64 -22.93 -0.59
CA ILE A 157 -1.43 -22.19 -0.19
C ILE A 157 -1.28 -20.90 -1.01
N ALA A 158 -0.58 -19.93 -0.43
CA ALA A 158 -0.15 -18.70 -1.10
C ALA A 158 1.14 -18.98 -1.88
N LEU A 159 1.02 -19.08 -3.21
CA LEU A 159 2.15 -19.26 -4.11
C LEU A 159 1.78 -18.86 -5.55
N HIS A 160 2.47 -17.87 -6.12
CA HIS A 160 2.18 -17.41 -7.49
C HIS A 160 2.47 -18.43 -8.60
N ASP A 161 3.64 -19.09 -8.55
CA ASP A 161 4.15 -19.90 -9.66
C ASP A 161 3.62 -21.35 -9.63
N ASP A 162 3.61 -22.03 -10.78
CA ASP A 162 3.26 -23.47 -10.87
C ASP A 162 4.36 -24.39 -10.33
N VAL A 163 5.59 -23.87 -10.22
CA VAL A 163 6.80 -24.58 -9.75
C VAL A 163 7.53 -23.72 -8.71
N LEU A 164 8.41 -24.33 -7.92
CA LEU A 164 8.94 -23.72 -6.69
C LEU A 164 10.31 -23.03 -6.86
N GLU A 165 10.89 -23.08 -8.06
CA GLU A 165 12.31 -22.74 -8.29
C GLU A 165 12.64 -21.27 -8.06
N ARG A 166 11.75 -20.34 -8.43
CA ARG A 166 12.02 -18.90 -8.35
C ARG A 166 12.07 -18.39 -6.91
N THR A 167 11.13 -18.85 -6.08
CA THR A 167 10.87 -18.28 -4.75
C THR A 167 11.25 -19.22 -3.62
N THR A 168 11.90 -20.35 -3.89
CA THR A 168 12.30 -21.29 -2.83
C THR A 168 13.68 -21.91 -3.04
N ASN A 169 14.14 -22.68 -2.03
CA ASN A 169 15.33 -23.52 -2.10
C ASN A 169 15.04 -24.97 -2.57
N ILE A 170 14.04 -25.18 -3.43
CA ILE A 170 13.63 -26.51 -3.93
C ILE A 170 14.78 -27.33 -4.51
N ALA A 171 15.74 -26.69 -5.19
CA ALA A 171 16.89 -27.36 -5.79
C ALA A 171 17.84 -27.96 -4.75
N GLN A 172 17.83 -27.46 -3.51
CA GLN A 172 18.61 -28.00 -2.42
C GLN A 172 17.85 -29.08 -1.64
N VAL A 173 16.56 -28.90 -1.40
CA VAL A 173 15.74 -29.81 -0.57
C VAL A 173 15.24 -31.02 -1.35
N PHE A 174 14.78 -30.83 -2.60
CA PHE A 174 14.26 -31.88 -3.48
C PHE A 174 14.89 -31.78 -4.89
N PRO A 175 16.19 -32.08 -5.05
CA PRO A 175 16.94 -31.85 -6.29
C PRO A 175 16.39 -32.59 -7.52
N THR A 176 15.73 -33.73 -7.33
CA THR A 176 15.14 -34.51 -8.43
C THR A 176 13.73 -34.05 -8.82
N ARG A 177 13.17 -33.04 -8.14
CA ARG A 177 11.77 -32.59 -8.29
C ARG A 177 11.63 -31.08 -8.54
N VAL A 178 12.72 -30.41 -8.94
CA VAL A 178 12.76 -28.95 -9.13
C VAL A 178 11.71 -28.44 -10.11
N LYS A 179 11.39 -29.23 -11.13
CA LYS A 179 10.42 -28.90 -12.19
C LYS A 179 9.05 -29.54 -11.97
N ASP A 180 8.87 -30.29 -10.89
CA ASP A 180 7.58 -30.88 -10.57
C ASP A 180 6.60 -29.75 -10.23
N PRO A 181 5.32 -29.87 -10.65
CA PRO A 181 4.31 -28.89 -10.28
C PRO A 181 4.05 -28.93 -8.77
N VAL A 182 3.66 -27.80 -8.21
CA VAL A 182 3.32 -27.63 -6.78
C VAL A 182 2.28 -28.66 -6.32
N SER A 183 1.32 -29.00 -7.18
CA SER A 183 0.28 -30.00 -6.93
C SER A 183 0.79 -31.43 -6.71
N SER A 184 2.08 -31.70 -6.96
CA SER A 184 2.73 -32.98 -6.67
C SER A 184 3.28 -33.07 -5.24
N PHE A 185 3.36 -31.96 -4.50
CA PHE A 185 3.92 -31.89 -3.15
C PHE A 185 2.81 -31.82 -2.10
N THR A 186 3.01 -32.50 -0.97
CA THR A 186 2.19 -32.35 0.23
C THR A 186 2.54 -31.06 0.97
N LEU A 187 1.64 -30.54 1.80
CA LEU A 187 1.93 -29.39 2.64
C LEU A 187 3.18 -29.63 3.51
N ALA A 188 3.32 -30.83 4.06
CA ALA A 188 4.45 -31.21 4.91
C ALA A 188 5.80 -31.19 4.17
N GLU A 189 5.82 -31.48 2.86
CA GLU A 189 7.02 -31.29 2.02
C GLU A 189 7.29 -29.81 1.77
N LEU A 190 6.25 -29.03 1.43
CA LEU A 190 6.38 -27.60 1.14
C LEU A 190 6.84 -26.78 2.35
N LYS A 191 6.42 -27.13 3.56
CA LYS A 191 6.85 -26.46 4.81
C LYS A 191 8.32 -26.68 5.17
N GLN A 192 9.05 -27.55 4.46
CA GLN A 192 10.51 -27.71 4.59
C GLN A 192 11.31 -26.70 3.77
N LEU A 193 10.65 -26.01 2.84
CA LEU A 193 11.30 -25.06 1.95
C LEU A 193 11.50 -23.71 2.62
N ASP A 194 12.57 -23.03 2.20
CA ASP A 194 12.83 -21.63 2.50
C ASP A 194 12.25 -20.77 1.37
N ALA A 195 11.19 -20.03 1.66
CA ALA A 195 10.47 -19.14 0.76
C ALA A 195 10.92 -17.67 0.82
N GLY A 196 12.00 -17.35 1.55
CA GLY A 196 12.41 -15.97 1.79
C GLY A 196 13.86 -15.63 1.42
N SER A 197 14.80 -16.59 1.51
CA SER A 197 16.22 -16.34 1.20
C SER A 197 16.48 -15.88 -0.24
N TRP A 198 15.61 -16.23 -1.19
CA TRP A 198 15.71 -15.79 -2.58
C TRP A 198 15.63 -14.25 -2.69
N PHE A 199 14.78 -13.62 -1.87
CA PHE A 199 14.56 -12.18 -1.88
C PHE A 199 15.82 -11.44 -1.44
N ASN A 200 16.50 -11.92 -0.38
CA ASN A 200 17.76 -11.34 0.10
C ASN A 200 18.84 -11.35 -0.99
N LYS A 201 18.87 -12.40 -1.82
CA LYS A 201 19.81 -12.51 -2.95
C LYS A 201 19.41 -11.59 -4.11
N ALA A 202 18.12 -11.51 -4.42
CA ALA A 202 17.60 -10.70 -5.52
C ALA A 202 17.64 -9.20 -5.21
N TYR A 203 17.48 -8.82 -3.94
CA TYR A 203 17.36 -7.42 -3.50
C TYR A 203 18.22 -7.12 -2.26
N PRO A 204 19.56 -7.05 -2.41
CA PRO A 204 20.47 -6.87 -1.29
C PRO A 204 20.18 -5.62 -0.43
N ASP A 205 19.74 -4.52 -1.04
CA ASP A 205 19.45 -3.25 -0.34
C ASP A 205 18.23 -3.33 0.59
N ARG A 206 17.38 -4.34 0.42
CA ARG A 206 16.17 -4.58 1.23
C ARG A 206 16.27 -5.89 2.02
N ALA A 207 17.42 -6.55 1.96
CA ALA A 207 17.63 -7.82 2.62
C ALA A 207 17.54 -7.69 4.13
N ARG A 208 17.01 -8.72 4.79
CA ARG A 208 16.97 -8.84 6.24
C ARG A 208 17.30 -10.27 6.62
N ASP A 209 18.11 -10.47 7.66
CA ASP A 209 18.44 -11.82 8.16
C ASP A 209 17.18 -12.60 8.55
N SER A 210 16.15 -11.90 9.05
CA SER A 210 14.85 -12.46 9.40
C SER A 210 14.05 -13.01 8.21
N TYR A 211 14.46 -12.75 6.97
CA TYR A 211 13.82 -13.30 5.78
C TYR A 211 14.34 -14.70 5.41
N ALA A 212 15.43 -15.16 6.01
CA ALA A 212 15.90 -16.52 5.79
C ALA A 212 14.99 -17.55 6.49
N GLY A 213 14.70 -18.66 5.82
CA GLY A 213 13.92 -19.78 6.37
C GLY A 213 12.43 -19.52 6.53
N LEU A 214 11.88 -18.49 5.88
CA LEU A 214 10.43 -18.26 5.86
C LEU A 214 9.71 -19.42 5.19
N GLN A 215 8.50 -19.75 5.67
CA GLN A 215 7.71 -20.86 5.14
C GLN A 215 6.65 -20.36 4.14
N ILE A 216 6.29 -21.23 3.19
CA ILE A 216 5.08 -21.07 2.36
C ILE A 216 3.85 -21.08 3.28
N LEU A 217 2.90 -20.17 3.05
CA LEU A 217 1.70 -20.03 3.86
C LEU A 217 0.50 -20.78 3.31
N THR A 218 -0.37 -21.26 4.20
CA THR A 218 -1.71 -21.72 3.86
C THR A 218 -2.68 -20.55 3.79
N LEU A 219 -3.83 -20.74 3.13
CA LEU A 219 -4.92 -19.76 3.16
C LEU A 219 -5.36 -19.42 4.60
N ASP A 220 -5.45 -20.42 5.48
CA ASP A 220 -5.83 -20.21 6.88
C ASP A 220 -4.81 -19.31 7.61
N GLU A 221 -3.51 -19.50 7.37
CA GLU A 221 -2.47 -18.65 7.95
C GLU A 221 -2.54 -17.20 7.42
N VAL A 222 -2.90 -16.99 6.15
CA VAL A 222 -3.11 -15.64 5.59
C VAL A 222 -4.33 -14.97 6.21
N ILE A 223 -5.42 -15.71 6.44
CA ILE A 223 -6.61 -15.22 7.16
C ILE A 223 -6.23 -14.80 8.58
N ASP A 224 -5.48 -15.63 9.31
CA ASP A 224 -5.01 -15.31 10.66
C ASP A 224 -4.19 -14.01 10.69
N ILE A 225 -3.33 -13.78 9.69
CA ILE A 225 -2.56 -12.53 9.57
C ILE A 225 -3.50 -11.32 9.36
N ALA A 226 -4.47 -11.44 8.45
CA ALA A 226 -5.43 -10.38 8.15
C ALA A 226 -6.28 -9.99 9.39
N GLU A 227 -6.65 -10.97 10.22
CA GLU A 227 -7.48 -10.76 11.41
C GLU A 227 -6.70 -10.33 12.67
N GLY A 228 -5.40 -10.64 12.72
CA GLY A 228 -4.56 -10.48 13.93
C GLY A 228 -4.03 -9.07 14.22
N GLY A 229 -4.32 -8.08 13.36
CA GLY A 229 -3.79 -6.71 13.48
C GLY A 229 -4.79 -5.66 13.99
N ALA A 230 -4.30 -4.43 14.16
CA ALA A 230 -5.17 -3.27 14.39
C ALA A 230 -5.99 -2.95 13.12
N ASN A 231 -5.35 -3.04 11.95
CA ASN A 231 -6.01 -3.01 10.66
C ASN A 231 -6.49 -4.43 10.31
N LYS A 232 -7.65 -4.50 9.67
CA LYS A 232 -8.31 -5.75 9.27
C LYS A 232 -8.66 -5.73 7.78
N PRO A 233 -7.66 -5.82 6.89
CA PRO A 233 -7.88 -5.86 5.44
C PRO A 233 -8.75 -7.04 5.06
N GLY A 234 -9.48 -6.91 3.93
CA GLY A 234 -10.07 -8.05 3.25
C GLY A 234 -9.01 -8.92 2.55
N LEU A 235 -9.45 -10.02 1.95
CA LEU A 235 -8.61 -10.83 1.06
C LEU A 235 -9.01 -10.60 -0.40
N TYR A 236 -8.01 -10.53 -1.28
CA TYR A 236 -8.17 -10.54 -2.73
C TYR A 236 -7.50 -11.82 -3.26
N ILE A 237 -8.29 -12.85 -3.56
CA ILE A 237 -7.77 -14.18 -3.88
C ILE A 237 -7.78 -14.39 -5.38
N GLU A 238 -6.62 -14.59 -5.99
CA GLU A 238 -6.48 -14.98 -7.39
C GLU A 238 -6.59 -16.50 -7.54
N THR A 239 -7.64 -16.97 -8.24
CA THR A 239 -7.74 -18.36 -8.70
C THR A 239 -6.88 -18.57 -9.94
N LYS A 240 -6.04 -19.61 -9.95
CA LYS A 240 -5.23 -20.00 -11.12
C LYS A 240 -6.04 -20.76 -12.17
N VAL A 241 -5.39 -21.11 -13.28
CA VAL A 241 -6.02 -21.77 -14.44
C VAL A 241 -6.71 -23.08 -14.01
N PRO A 242 -8.04 -23.23 -14.18
CA PRO A 242 -8.80 -24.35 -13.64
C PRO A 242 -8.28 -25.74 -14.07
N ASN A 243 -7.77 -25.87 -15.30
CA ASN A 243 -7.24 -27.12 -15.82
C ASN A 243 -5.96 -27.59 -15.10
N LYS A 244 -5.22 -26.68 -14.46
CA LYS A 244 -4.01 -26.99 -13.69
C LYS A 244 -4.32 -27.33 -12.24
N ILE A 245 -5.44 -26.84 -11.72
CA ILE A 245 -5.86 -27.01 -10.32
C ILE A 245 -7.35 -27.39 -10.25
N PRO A 246 -7.73 -28.61 -10.67
CA PRO A 246 -9.13 -29.01 -10.64
C PRO A 246 -9.68 -29.02 -9.20
N GLY A 247 -10.82 -28.37 -9.01
CA GLY A 247 -11.51 -28.28 -7.71
C GLY A 247 -11.17 -27.05 -6.87
N VAL A 248 -10.49 -26.06 -7.45
CA VAL A 248 -10.37 -24.69 -6.96
C VAL A 248 -11.10 -23.75 -7.91
#